data_AF-A0A3M1GMG7-F1
#
_entry.id   AF-A0A3M1GMG7-F1
#
_cell.length_a   1.000
_cell.length_b   1.000
_cell.length_c   1.000
_cell.angle_alpha   90.00
_cell.angle_beta   90.00
_cell.angle_gamma   90.00
#
_symmetry.space_group_name_H-M   'P 1'
#
loop_
_entity.id
_entity.type
_entity.pdbx_description
1 polymer ?
#
loop_
_entity_poly.entity_id
_entity_poly.type
_entity_poly.pdbx_seq_one_letter_code
_entity_poly.pdbx_strand_id
1 'polypeptide(L)'
;MSADENKQSAPRQSTDRLEQGAVSDESLSAIHHQLLREKPEPVEGFSPIPIFLLFVFSALVFVSGVYLARYSGEFSPKAFDPSVTAASAEQTAPKKIDPMVLGERLFTQNCVACHQANGMGLPGAFPPLGGSEWVNGSEQRVIRILIHGLTGPVEVAWMTYNGAMPAFGPNSGYRFNAEKIAAVLTYVRASFGNNSGPITEEQVQAVIDATSGRTTSWTAEELKAIE
;
A
#
# COMPACT_ATOMS: atom_id res chain seq x y z
N MET A 1 -29.01 -123.96 -7.55
CA MET A 1 -29.17 -123.15 -8.79
C MET A 1 -28.67 -121.75 -8.48
N SER A 2 -27.46 -121.36 -8.90
CA SER A 2 -27.16 -120.76 -10.23
C SER A 2 -27.86 -119.40 -10.39
N ALA A 3 -27.26 -118.29 -10.79
CA ALA A 3 -25.92 -117.82 -11.15
C ALA A 3 -26.02 -116.27 -11.02
N ASP A 4 -25.08 -115.58 -10.40
CA ASP A 4 -23.97 -114.82 -11.03
C ASP A 4 -24.33 -113.77 -12.10
N GLU A 5 -23.56 -112.66 -12.05
CA GLU A 5 -23.41 -111.52 -12.99
C GLU A 5 -24.46 -110.37 -13.01
N ASN A 6 -24.14 -109.08 -13.22
CA ASN A 6 -22.90 -108.28 -13.32
C ASN A 6 -23.30 -106.78 -13.52
N LYS A 7 -22.51 -105.86 -12.92
CA LYS A 7 -22.27 -104.43 -13.25
C LYS A 7 -23.42 -103.48 -13.65
N GLN A 8 -23.54 -102.37 -12.89
CA GLN A 8 -23.05 -101.06 -13.37
C GLN A 8 -22.92 -100.02 -12.25
N SER A 9 -21.83 -99.26 -12.35
CA SER A 9 -21.30 -98.28 -11.39
C SER A 9 -21.79 -96.85 -11.67
N ALA A 10 -22.18 -96.13 -10.62
CA ALA A 10 -22.09 -94.66 -10.37
C ALA A 10 -23.33 -94.11 -9.63
N PRO A 11 -23.27 -92.93 -8.97
CA PRO A 11 -22.28 -92.45 -7.99
C PRO A 11 -22.95 -92.16 -6.64
N ARG A 12 -22.14 -91.94 -5.59
CA ARG A 12 -22.60 -91.46 -4.27
C ARG A 12 -23.37 -90.15 -4.46
N GLN A 13 -24.62 -90.10 -4.00
CA GLN A 13 -25.36 -88.84 -3.84
C GLN A 13 -24.66 -88.04 -2.74
N SER A 14 -23.74 -87.17 -3.15
CA SER A 14 -23.18 -86.13 -2.31
C SER A 14 -24.30 -85.18 -1.90
N THR A 15 -24.23 -84.77 -0.66
CA THR A 15 -25.15 -83.85 0.02
C THR A 15 -25.13 -82.46 -0.61
N ASP A 16 -25.80 -82.27 -1.75
CA ASP A 16 -26.02 -80.95 -2.38
C ASP A 16 -27.32 -80.28 -1.89
N ARG A 17 -27.77 -80.61 -0.68
CA ARG A 17 -29.01 -80.04 -0.10
C ARG A 17 -28.75 -78.97 0.95
N LEU A 18 -27.52 -78.48 1.11
CA LEU A 18 -27.18 -77.47 2.12
C LEU A 18 -26.68 -76.13 1.57
N GLU A 19 -26.59 -75.95 0.25
CA GLU A 19 -26.19 -74.66 -0.36
C GLU A 19 -27.31 -74.02 -1.19
N GLN A 20 -28.53 -73.97 -0.63
CA GLN A 20 -29.48 -72.90 -0.98
C GLN A 20 -29.40 -71.79 0.06
N GLY A 21 -28.18 -71.28 0.28
CA GLY A 21 -27.94 -69.99 0.91
C GLY A 21 -28.27 -68.91 -0.11
N ALA A 22 -29.51 -68.45 -0.08
CA ALA A 22 -30.09 -67.53 -1.05
C ALA A 22 -29.48 -66.11 -0.95
N VAL A 23 -28.27 -65.92 -1.45
CA VAL A 23 -27.77 -64.60 -1.87
C VAL A 23 -26.90 -64.79 -3.12
N SER A 24 -27.43 -64.46 -4.30
CA SER A 24 -26.64 -64.46 -5.54
C SER A 24 -25.73 -63.22 -5.59
N ASP A 25 -24.58 -63.30 -6.27
CA ASP A 25 -23.66 -62.16 -6.46
C ASP A 25 -24.36 -60.94 -7.07
N GLU A 26 -25.36 -61.17 -7.92
CA GLU A 26 -26.20 -60.12 -8.50
C GLU A 26 -27.06 -59.42 -7.44
N SER A 27 -27.63 -60.16 -6.50
CA SER A 27 -28.39 -59.59 -5.38
C SER A 27 -27.49 -58.83 -4.40
N LEU A 28 -26.26 -59.31 -4.16
CA LEU A 28 -25.25 -58.61 -3.37
C LEU A 28 -24.85 -57.28 -4.02
N SER A 29 -24.58 -57.30 -5.33
CA SER A 29 -24.23 -56.11 -6.11
C SER A 29 -25.38 -55.10 -6.12
N ALA A 30 -26.62 -55.55 -6.30
CA ALA A 30 -27.80 -54.69 -6.27
C ALA A 30 -27.99 -54.00 -4.90
N ILE A 31 -27.81 -54.74 -3.80
CA ILE A 31 -27.87 -54.18 -2.44
C ILE A 31 -26.70 -53.20 -2.21
N HIS A 32 -25.50 -53.50 -2.71
CA HIS A 32 -24.35 -52.59 -2.63
C HIS A 32 -24.61 -51.28 -3.39
N HIS A 33 -25.20 -51.37 -4.60
CA HIS A 33 -25.60 -50.21 -5.39
C HIS A 33 -26.68 -49.37 -4.70
N GLN A 34 -27.58 -50.01 -3.95
CA GLN A 34 -28.62 -49.34 -3.18
C GLN A 34 -28.04 -48.62 -1.96
N LEU A 35 -27.13 -49.26 -1.22
CA LEU A 35 -26.44 -48.65 -0.08
C LEU A 35 -25.52 -47.49 -0.48
N LEU A 36 -24.84 -47.57 -1.64
CA LEU A 36 -23.98 -46.49 -2.13
C LEU A 36 -24.77 -45.26 -2.63
N ARG A 37 -26.08 -45.41 -2.88
CA ARG A 37 -26.96 -44.31 -3.32
C ARG A 37 -27.43 -43.45 -2.14
N GLU A 38 -27.52 -44.03 -0.95
CA GLU A 38 -27.84 -43.31 0.28
C GLU A 38 -26.54 -42.74 0.86
N LYS A 39 -26.39 -41.41 0.77
CA LYS A 39 -25.34 -40.73 1.52
C LYS A 39 -25.64 -40.89 3.02
N PRO A 40 -24.64 -41.23 3.85
CA PRO A 40 -24.85 -41.34 5.29
C PRO A 40 -25.43 -40.02 5.82
N GLU A 41 -26.41 -40.12 6.73
CA GLU A 41 -27.04 -38.94 7.33
C GLU A 41 -25.97 -38.03 7.96
N PRO A 42 -26.08 -36.70 7.78
CA PRO A 42 -25.11 -35.77 8.32
C PRO A 42 -25.13 -35.85 9.84
N VAL A 43 -24.12 -36.50 10.43
CA VAL A 43 -23.92 -36.49 11.87
C VAL A 43 -23.52 -35.08 12.31
N GLU A 44 -24.29 -34.49 13.22
CA GLU A 44 -23.94 -33.22 13.85
C GLU A 44 -22.73 -33.43 14.77
N GLY A 45 -21.55 -33.18 14.22
CA GLY A 45 -20.28 -33.29 14.94
C GLY A 45 -19.34 -32.14 14.57
N PHE A 46 -18.43 -31.82 15.49
CA PHE A 46 -17.36 -30.86 15.23
C PHE A 46 -16.42 -31.42 14.16
N SER A 47 -16.45 -30.87 12.94
CA SER A 47 -15.43 -31.14 11.95
C SER A 47 -14.12 -30.46 12.39
N PRO A 48 -13.01 -31.20 12.55
CA PRO A 48 -11.74 -30.58 12.89
C PRO A 48 -11.37 -29.61 11.77
N ILE A 49 -11.03 -28.37 12.15
CA ILE A 49 -10.63 -27.32 11.20
C ILE A 49 -9.51 -27.90 10.33
N PRO A 50 -9.63 -27.81 9.00
CA PRO A 50 -8.65 -28.43 8.13
C PRO A 50 -7.29 -27.77 8.36
N ILE A 51 -6.26 -28.61 8.53
CA ILE A 51 -4.92 -28.20 8.95
C ILE A 51 -4.34 -27.10 8.04
N PHE A 52 -4.68 -27.10 6.75
CA PHE A 52 -4.22 -26.07 5.82
C PHE A 52 -4.74 -24.66 6.17
N LEU A 53 -5.97 -24.53 6.70
CA LEU A 53 -6.50 -23.23 7.11
C LEU A 53 -5.76 -22.70 8.35
N LEU A 54 -5.33 -23.59 9.25
CA LEU A 54 -4.51 -23.18 10.40
C LEU A 54 -3.14 -22.65 9.96
N PHE A 55 -2.51 -23.26 8.95
CA PHE A 55 -1.26 -22.76 8.38
C PHE A 55 -1.45 -21.41 7.68
N VAL A 56 -2.52 -21.24 6.89
CA VAL A 56 -2.81 -19.97 6.23
C VAL A 56 -3.07 -18.86 7.25
N PHE A 57 -3.87 -19.13 8.29
CA PHE A 57 -4.17 -18.14 9.32
C PHE A 57 -2.94 -17.79 10.15
N SER A 58 -2.10 -18.80 10.48
CA SER A 58 -0.83 -18.57 11.17
C SER A 58 0.14 -17.74 10.33
N ALA A 59 0.22 -17.99 9.01
CA ALA A 59 1.04 -17.20 8.10
C ALA A 59 0.56 -15.75 8.01
N LEU A 60 -0.75 -15.51 7.95
CA LEU A 60 -1.31 -14.16 7.97
C LEU A 60 -0.97 -13.42 9.28
N VAL A 61 -1.19 -14.06 10.43
CA VAL A 61 -0.86 -13.46 11.74
C VAL A 61 0.63 -13.19 11.85
N PHE A 62 1.48 -14.12 11.38
CA PHE A 62 2.93 -13.95 11.42
C PHE A 62 3.40 -12.80 10.51
N VAL A 63 2.93 -12.74 9.26
CA VAL A 63 3.28 -11.68 8.32
C VAL A 63 2.75 -10.32 8.81
N SER A 64 1.51 -10.25 9.28
CA SER A 64 0.93 -9.04 9.86
C SER A 64 1.69 -8.60 11.12
N GLY A 65 2.10 -9.55 11.98
CA GLY A 65 2.89 -9.26 13.18
C GLY A 65 4.28 -8.73 12.85
N VAL A 66 4.98 -9.35 11.90
CA VAL A 66 6.29 -8.87 11.41
C VAL A 66 6.14 -7.50 10.75
N TYR A 67 5.11 -7.30 9.93
CA TYR A 67 4.83 -6.02 9.29
C TYR A 67 4.59 -4.93 10.34
N LEU A 68 3.70 -5.17 11.31
CA LEU A 68 3.47 -4.25 12.42
C LEU A 68 4.78 -3.98 13.17
N ALA A 69 5.54 -5.00 13.57
CA ALA A 69 6.80 -4.80 14.28
C ALA A 69 7.83 -3.95 13.50
N ARG A 70 7.83 -4.02 12.17
CA ARG A 70 8.75 -3.26 11.32
C ARG A 70 8.27 -1.84 11.00
N TYR A 71 6.95 -1.62 10.96
CA TYR A 71 6.36 -0.39 10.46
C TYR A 71 5.49 0.35 11.49
N SER A 72 5.34 -0.15 12.73
CA SER A 72 4.52 0.48 13.78
C SER A 72 5.18 1.68 14.46
N GLY A 73 6.28 2.22 13.92
CA GLY A 73 6.83 3.50 14.36
C GLY A 73 7.19 3.60 15.85
N GLU A 74 7.69 2.52 16.45
CA GLU A 74 8.16 2.48 17.85
C GLU A 74 7.18 3.08 18.88
N PHE A 75 5.96 2.53 18.98
CA PHE A 75 5.12 2.73 20.16
C PHE A 75 5.83 2.16 21.41
N SER A 76 6.70 2.98 22.02
CA SER A 76 7.40 2.60 23.23
C SER A 76 6.50 2.93 24.44
N PRO A 77 6.29 1.98 25.37
CA PRO A 77 5.59 2.28 26.63
C PRO A 77 6.33 3.33 27.48
N LYS A 78 7.60 3.62 27.15
CA LYS A 78 8.41 4.68 27.76
C LYS A 78 8.01 6.08 27.34
N ALA A 79 7.22 6.25 26.27
CA ALA A 79 6.71 7.55 25.85
C ALA A 79 5.77 8.18 26.91
N PHE A 80 5.22 7.37 27.81
CA PHE A 80 4.34 7.82 28.89
C PHE A 80 4.94 7.61 30.28
N ASP A 81 6.23 7.34 30.40
CA ASP A 81 6.89 7.20 31.69
C ASP A 81 7.25 8.59 32.25
N PRO A 82 6.56 9.09 33.29
CA PRO A 82 6.83 10.41 33.86
C PRO A 82 8.18 10.48 34.59
N SER A 83 8.86 9.35 34.81
CA SER A 83 10.20 9.29 35.40
C SER A 83 11.32 9.46 34.36
N VAL A 84 11.01 9.34 33.06
CA VAL A 84 11.96 9.61 31.98
C VAL A 84 11.87 11.10 31.65
N THR A 85 12.60 11.93 32.39
CA THR A 85 12.87 13.30 31.97
C THR A 85 13.55 13.29 30.60
N ALA A 86 13.18 14.23 29.72
CA ALA A 86 13.64 14.39 28.34
C ALA A 86 15.18 14.40 28.11
N ALA A 87 15.98 14.31 29.17
CA ALA A 87 17.43 14.20 29.15
C ALA A 87 17.97 12.76 29.03
N SER A 88 17.15 11.71 29.20
CA SER A 88 17.59 10.30 29.12
C SER A 88 16.93 9.51 27.99
N ALA A 89 16.10 10.15 27.17
CA ALA A 89 15.85 9.61 25.84
C ALA A 89 17.14 9.82 25.05
N GLU A 90 17.93 8.76 24.89
CA GLU A 90 18.84 8.64 23.78
C GLU A 90 17.94 8.72 22.54
N GLN A 91 17.69 9.96 22.10
CA GLN A 91 16.99 10.28 20.88
C GLN A 91 17.88 9.73 19.79
N THR A 92 17.66 8.46 19.42
CA THR A 92 18.04 7.99 18.10
C THR A 92 17.39 9.00 17.16
N ALA A 93 18.21 9.89 16.59
CA ALA A 93 17.74 10.99 15.76
C ALA A 93 16.69 10.42 14.80
N PRO A 94 15.52 11.07 14.63
CA PRO A 94 14.49 10.56 13.74
C PRO A 94 15.18 10.20 12.43
N LYS A 95 15.10 8.94 12.03
CA LYS A 95 15.77 8.45 10.83
C LYS A 95 15.41 9.40 9.70
N LYS A 96 16.38 10.20 9.24
CA LYS A 96 16.14 11.29 8.28
C LYS A 96 15.42 10.65 7.09
N ILE A 97 14.13 10.99 6.94
CA ILE A 97 13.31 10.43 5.85
C ILE A 97 13.92 10.96 4.57
N ASP A 98 14.05 10.10 3.56
CA ASP A 98 14.53 10.53 2.25
C ASP A 98 13.69 11.72 1.77
N PRO A 99 14.31 12.90 1.52
CA PRO A 99 13.61 14.09 1.05
C PRO A 99 12.78 13.84 -0.21
N MET A 100 13.18 12.89 -1.06
CA MET A 100 12.41 12.53 -2.26
C MET A 100 11.09 11.84 -1.90
N VAL A 101 11.12 10.88 -0.97
CA VAL A 101 9.92 10.15 -0.53
C VAL A 101 8.96 11.08 0.23
N LEU A 102 9.52 11.94 1.09
CA LEU A 102 8.72 12.96 1.78
C LEU A 102 8.12 13.96 0.78
N GLY A 103 8.92 14.44 -0.17
CA GLY A 103 8.52 15.40 -1.18
C GLY A 103 7.41 14.87 -2.09
N GLU A 104 7.53 13.62 -2.55
CA GLU A 104 6.50 12.93 -3.33
C GLU A 104 5.17 12.89 -2.56
N ARG A 105 5.19 12.43 -1.30
CA ARG A 105 4.00 12.35 -0.47
C ARG A 105 3.34 13.71 -0.27
N LEU A 106 4.13 14.75 0.01
CA LEU A 106 3.63 16.11 0.18
C LEU A 106 3.02 16.64 -1.13
N PHE A 107 3.66 16.36 -2.27
CA PHE A 107 3.17 16.73 -3.59
C PHE A 107 1.81 16.08 -3.88
N THR A 108 1.69 14.76 -3.66
CA THR A 108 0.43 14.02 -3.86
C THR A 108 -0.70 14.56 -3.00
N GLN A 109 -0.41 14.95 -1.76
CA GLN A 109 -1.41 15.42 -0.83
C GLN A 109 -1.88 16.86 -1.08
N ASN A 110 -1.00 17.74 -1.56
CA ASN A 110 -1.25 19.18 -1.54
C ASN A 110 -1.15 19.86 -2.90
N CYS A 111 -0.33 19.32 -3.81
CA CYS A 111 0.05 20.00 -5.05
C CYS A 111 -0.67 19.40 -6.28
N VAL A 112 -0.95 18.09 -6.26
CA VAL A 112 -1.56 17.35 -7.38
C VAL A 112 -2.92 17.90 -7.78
N ALA A 113 -3.70 18.44 -6.84
CA ALA A 113 -5.03 18.98 -7.13
C ALA A 113 -5.01 20.07 -8.22
N CYS A 114 -3.93 20.87 -8.29
CA CYS A 114 -3.77 21.93 -9.27
C CYS A 114 -2.73 21.58 -10.33
N HIS A 115 -1.55 21.09 -9.93
CA HIS A 115 -0.44 20.80 -10.84
C HIS A 115 -0.51 19.42 -11.52
N GLN A 116 -1.53 18.63 -11.19
CA GLN A 116 -1.75 17.27 -11.69
C GLN A 116 -0.65 16.28 -11.25
N ALA A 117 -0.95 14.98 -11.36
CA ALA A 117 -0.02 13.92 -10.99
C ALA A 117 1.25 13.90 -11.86
N ASN A 118 1.15 14.37 -13.11
CA ASN A 118 2.27 14.47 -14.05
C ASN A 118 2.98 15.83 -14.00
N GLY A 119 2.58 16.74 -13.11
CA GLY A 119 3.19 18.07 -13.00
C GLY A 119 2.94 18.98 -14.21
N MET A 120 2.01 18.64 -15.12
CA MET A 120 1.73 19.46 -16.32
C MET A 120 0.66 20.53 -16.08
N GLY A 121 -0.01 20.51 -14.94
CA GLY A 121 -1.10 21.43 -14.64
C GLY A 121 -2.26 21.31 -15.64
N LEU A 122 -2.96 22.41 -15.84
CA LEU A 122 -4.07 22.54 -16.79
C LEU A 122 -3.86 23.81 -17.61
N PRO A 123 -3.67 23.70 -18.94
CA PRO A 123 -3.46 24.88 -19.80
C PRO A 123 -4.51 25.96 -19.59
N GLY A 124 -4.06 27.21 -19.41
CA GLY A 124 -4.92 28.37 -19.14
C GLY A 124 -5.39 28.54 -17.69
N ALA A 125 -5.24 27.53 -16.81
CA ALA A 125 -5.66 27.61 -15.41
C ALA A 125 -4.51 27.40 -14.41
N PHE A 126 -3.75 26.31 -14.56
CA PHE A 126 -2.63 25.96 -13.68
C PHE A 126 -1.36 25.71 -14.49
N PRO A 127 -0.25 26.39 -14.17
CA PRO A 127 0.97 26.26 -14.96
C PRO A 127 1.63 24.88 -14.79
N PRO A 128 2.34 24.40 -15.82
CA PRO A 128 3.17 23.22 -15.72
C PRO A 128 4.38 23.48 -14.80
N LEU A 129 4.75 22.47 -14.03
CA LEU A 129 5.99 22.38 -13.26
C LEU A 129 7.08 21.64 -14.03
N GLY A 130 6.70 20.68 -14.89
CA GLY A 130 7.64 19.96 -15.75
C GLY A 130 8.17 20.87 -16.87
N GLY A 131 9.49 20.93 -17.02
CA GLY A 131 10.16 21.76 -18.02
C GLY A 131 10.03 23.27 -17.80
N SER A 132 9.46 23.70 -16.67
CA SER A 132 9.22 25.11 -16.36
C SER A 132 10.52 25.86 -16.11
N GLU A 133 10.70 27.00 -16.75
CA GLU A 133 11.81 27.93 -16.50
C GLU A 133 11.78 28.51 -15.08
N TRP A 134 10.60 28.54 -14.45
CA TRP A 134 10.45 28.96 -13.05
C TRP A 134 10.98 27.90 -12.09
N VAL A 135 10.69 26.62 -12.38
CA VAL A 135 11.15 25.50 -11.54
C VAL A 135 12.64 25.24 -11.72
N ASN A 136 13.14 25.32 -12.95
CA ASN A 136 14.54 25.01 -13.27
C ASN A 136 15.49 26.20 -13.11
N GLY A 137 14.97 27.41 -12.95
CA GLY A 137 15.74 28.61 -12.67
C GLY A 137 16.13 28.73 -11.19
N SER A 138 15.97 29.94 -10.67
CA SER A 138 16.35 30.31 -9.31
C SER A 138 15.63 29.52 -8.22
N GLU A 139 16.41 28.95 -7.31
CA GLU A 139 15.91 28.27 -6.11
C GLU A 139 15.17 29.25 -5.18
N GLN A 140 15.70 30.46 -5.04
CA GLN A 140 15.13 31.52 -4.22
C GLN A 140 13.69 31.86 -4.65
N ARG A 141 13.44 31.88 -5.97
CA ARG A 141 12.14 32.17 -6.55
C ARG A 141 11.09 31.13 -6.16
N VAL A 142 11.38 29.85 -6.38
CA VAL A 142 10.42 28.77 -6.07
C VAL A 142 10.19 28.63 -4.57
N ILE A 143 11.21 28.90 -3.74
CA ILE A 143 11.07 28.92 -2.29
C ILE A 143 10.12 30.06 -1.87
N ARG A 144 10.31 31.28 -2.40
CA ARG A 144 9.45 32.44 -2.11
C ARG A 144 7.99 32.20 -2.52
N ILE A 145 7.80 31.62 -3.72
CA ILE A 145 6.47 31.23 -4.22
C ILE A 145 5.79 30.25 -3.27
N LEU A 146 6.50 29.20 -2.83
CA LEU A 146 5.86 28.21 -1.98
C LEU A 146 5.55 28.75 -0.58
N ILE A 147 6.44 29.58 0.00
CA ILE A 147 6.23 30.14 1.34
C ILE A 147 5.03 31.09 1.36
N HIS A 148 4.95 32.02 0.40
CA HIS A 148 4.00 33.14 0.45
C HIS A 148 2.90 33.10 -0.60
N GLY A 149 2.97 32.17 -1.55
CA GLY A 149 2.05 32.10 -2.68
C GLY A 149 2.46 33.02 -3.84
N LEU A 150 1.74 32.89 -4.94
CA LEU A 150 1.94 33.65 -6.18
C LEU A 150 0.58 34.09 -6.73
N THR A 151 0.45 35.35 -7.10
CA THR A 151 -0.78 35.93 -7.64
C THR A 151 -0.49 36.80 -8.85
N GLY A 152 -1.46 36.88 -9.76
CA GLY A 152 -1.39 37.74 -10.94
C GLY A 152 -0.87 37.00 -12.18
N PRO A 153 -0.62 37.73 -13.28
CA PRO A 153 -0.17 37.14 -14.53
C PRO A 153 1.25 36.61 -14.40
N VAL A 154 1.45 35.34 -14.74
CA VAL A 154 2.74 34.67 -14.86
C VAL A 154 2.83 33.99 -16.22
N GLU A 155 3.95 34.17 -16.90
CA GLU A 155 4.24 33.47 -18.15
C GLU A 155 5.07 32.23 -17.83
N VAL A 156 4.59 31.05 -18.24
CA VAL A 156 5.28 29.77 -18.10
C VAL A 156 5.16 29.01 -19.41
N ALA A 157 6.27 28.58 -19.99
CA ALA A 157 6.28 27.86 -21.28
C ALA A 157 5.47 28.57 -22.38
N TRP A 158 5.65 29.89 -22.52
CA TRP A 158 5.02 30.75 -23.54
C TRP A 158 3.49 30.92 -23.39
N MET A 159 2.93 30.53 -22.24
CA MET A 159 1.52 30.74 -21.92
C MET A 159 1.37 31.60 -20.66
N THR A 160 0.39 32.51 -20.70
CA THR A 160 0.05 33.36 -19.57
C THR A 160 -1.00 32.71 -18.69
N TYR A 161 -0.72 32.64 -17.39
CA TYR A 161 -1.62 32.16 -16.34
C TYR A 161 -1.92 33.31 -15.41
N ASN A 162 -3.20 33.57 -15.14
CA ASN A 162 -3.62 34.62 -14.21
C ASN A 162 -4.40 34.00 -13.05
N GLY A 163 -3.67 33.28 -12.20
CA GLY A 163 -4.22 32.54 -11.07
C GLY A 163 -3.69 33.04 -9.73
N ALA A 164 -4.13 32.37 -8.65
CA ALA A 164 -3.64 32.57 -7.30
C ALA A 164 -3.22 31.22 -6.71
N MET A 165 -1.93 31.03 -6.50
CA MET A 165 -1.39 29.93 -5.72
C MET A 165 -1.35 30.34 -4.25
N PRO A 166 -1.97 29.57 -3.33
CA PRO A 166 -1.96 29.89 -1.91
C PRO A 166 -0.56 29.73 -1.30
N ALA A 167 -0.35 30.41 -0.18
CA ALA A 167 0.85 30.26 0.63
C ALA A 167 0.88 28.89 1.32
N PHE A 168 2.03 28.22 1.37
CA PHE A 168 2.25 26.96 2.11
C PHE A 168 3.19 27.13 3.30
N GLY A 169 3.80 28.30 3.48
CA GLY A 169 4.78 28.56 4.53
C GLY A 169 4.27 28.43 5.97
N PRO A 170 5.15 28.67 6.96
CA PRO A 170 4.84 28.48 8.39
C PRO A 170 3.64 29.31 8.88
N ASN A 171 3.42 30.46 8.25
CA ASN A 171 2.37 31.43 8.59
C ASN A 171 1.08 31.24 7.76
N SER A 172 0.99 30.21 6.92
CA SER A 172 -0.21 29.93 6.12
C SER A 172 -1.12 28.87 6.75
N GLY A 173 -2.26 28.59 6.13
CA GLY A 173 -3.16 27.51 6.57
C GLY A 173 -2.53 26.11 6.53
N TYR A 174 -1.50 25.90 5.70
CA TYR A 174 -0.84 24.59 5.53
C TYR A 174 0.34 24.38 6.49
N ARG A 175 0.96 25.48 6.98
CA ARG A 175 2.03 25.49 7.99
C ARG A 175 3.21 24.56 7.67
N PHE A 176 3.72 24.60 6.45
CA PHE A 176 4.92 23.84 6.13
C PHE A 176 6.14 24.49 6.78
N ASN A 177 7.00 23.66 7.37
CA ASN A 177 8.30 24.07 7.90
C ASN A 177 9.38 23.98 6.80
N ALA A 178 10.61 24.39 7.12
CA ALA A 178 11.73 24.38 6.19
C ALA A 178 11.96 22.99 5.55
N GLU A 179 11.91 21.92 6.36
CA GLU A 179 12.05 20.53 5.91
C GLU A 179 11.03 20.14 4.84
N LYS A 180 9.73 20.37 5.09
CA LYS A 180 8.66 20.03 4.14
C LYS A 180 8.77 20.79 2.84
N ILE A 181 9.10 22.09 2.92
CA ILE A 181 9.28 22.94 1.74
C ILE A 181 10.50 22.48 0.92
N ALA A 182 11.63 22.22 1.58
CA ALA A 182 12.83 21.72 0.93
C ALA A 182 12.57 20.38 0.23
N ALA A 183 11.89 19.45 0.91
CA ALA A 183 11.56 18.13 0.37
C ALA A 183 10.65 18.22 -0.88
N VAL A 184 9.54 18.95 -0.81
CA VAL A 184 8.60 19.04 -1.95
C VAL A 184 9.21 19.77 -3.15
N LEU A 185 9.98 20.84 -2.92
CA LEU A 185 10.65 21.54 -4.01
C LEU A 185 11.77 20.71 -4.64
N THR A 186 12.51 19.95 -3.84
CA THR A 186 13.51 18.98 -4.33
C THR A 186 12.85 17.93 -5.21
N TYR A 187 11.74 17.34 -4.76
CA TYR A 187 10.99 16.38 -5.55
C TYR A 187 10.52 16.97 -6.89
N VAL A 188 9.94 18.18 -6.89
CA VAL A 188 9.49 18.86 -8.11
C VAL A 188 10.64 19.18 -9.07
N ARG A 189 11.80 19.57 -8.55
CA ARG A 189 13.01 19.90 -9.35
C ARG A 189 13.72 18.67 -9.94
N ALA A 190 13.51 17.50 -9.35
CA ALA A 190 14.03 16.23 -9.85
C ALA A 190 13.01 15.41 -10.67
N SER A 191 11.73 15.82 -10.66
CA SER A 191 10.62 15.08 -11.30
C SER A 191 10.12 15.76 -12.58
N PHE A 192 9.21 15.11 -13.29
CA PHE A 192 8.51 15.68 -14.46
C PHE A 192 9.43 16.10 -15.62
N GLY A 193 10.58 15.43 -15.74
CA GLY A 193 11.60 15.75 -16.74
C GLY A 193 12.52 16.91 -16.34
N ASN A 194 12.38 17.45 -15.13
CA ASN A 194 13.33 18.41 -14.58
C ASN A 194 14.61 17.70 -14.12
N ASN A 195 15.74 18.41 -14.18
CA ASN A 195 17.05 17.91 -13.74
C ASN A 195 17.80 19.00 -12.96
N SER A 196 17.10 19.63 -12.02
CA SER A 196 17.61 20.74 -11.23
C SER A 196 18.09 20.26 -9.86
N GLY A 197 19.05 20.98 -9.28
CA GLY A 197 19.65 20.63 -7.99
C GLY A 197 18.63 20.59 -6.83
N PRO A 198 18.91 19.81 -5.77
CA PRO A 198 18.04 19.74 -4.60
C PRO A 198 18.06 21.06 -3.83
N ILE A 199 16.96 21.36 -3.14
CA ILE A 199 16.85 22.50 -2.23
C ILE A 199 17.05 22.01 -0.81
N THR A 200 17.97 22.66 -0.10
CA THR A 200 18.33 22.32 1.28
C THR A 200 17.44 23.05 2.29
N GLU A 201 17.34 22.49 3.49
CA GLU A 201 16.53 23.06 4.58
C GLU A 201 17.08 24.43 5.00
N GLU A 202 18.41 24.59 4.97
CA GLU A 202 19.12 25.81 5.32
C GLU A 202 18.79 26.94 4.34
N GLN A 203 18.74 26.64 3.04
CA GLN A 203 18.32 27.62 2.02
C GLN A 203 16.89 28.08 2.27
N VAL A 204 15.98 27.16 2.59
CA VAL A 204 14.58 27.51 2.86
C VAL A 204 14.46 28.35 4.12
N GLN A 205 15.16 27.97 5.19
CA GLN A 205 15.14 28.71 6.45
C GLN A 205 15.65 30.14 6.26
N ALA A 206 16.72 30.33 5.48
CA ALA A 206 17.21 31.66 5.15
C ALA A 206 16.15 32.52 4.43
N VAL A 207 15.34 31.94 3.55
CA VAL A 207 14.23 32.66 2.89
C VAL A 207 13.09 32.95 3.87
N ILE A 208 12.73 32.01 4.73
CA ILE A 208 11.71 32.21 5.77
C ILE A 208 12.09 33.41 6.62
N ASP A 209 13.33 33.45 7.10
CA ASP A 209 13.82 34.52 7.96
C ASP A 209 13.82 35.87 7.21
N ALA A 210 14.34 35.87 5.98
CA ALA A 210 14.39 37.06 5.12
C ALA A 210 13.02 37.61 4.70
N THR A 211 11.96 36.79 4.79
CA THR A 211 10.60 37.16 4.35
C THR A 211 9.56 37.10 5.46
N SER A 212 10.00 36.97 6.70
CA SER A 212 9.14 36.82 7.89
C SER A 212 8.12 37.96 8.08
N GLY A 213 8.47 39.18 7.64
CA GLY A 213 7.59 40.36 7.68
C GLY A 213 6.59 40.45 6.54
N ARG A 214 6.67 39.58 5.51
CA ARG A 214 5.74 39.61 4.37
C ARG A 214 4.52 38.74 4.67
N THR A 215 3.34 39.27 4.37
CA THR A 215 2.04 38.60 4.53
C THR A 215 1.24 38.52 3.23
N THR A 216 1.75 39.11 2.16
CA THR A 216 1.11 39.15 0.84
C THR A 216 1.78 38.19 -0.13
N SER A 217 0.98 37.62 -1.03
CA SER A 217 1.49 36.81 -2.14
C SER A 217 2.46 37.59 -3.02
N TRP A 218 3.38 36.88 -3.67
CA TRP A 218 4.28 37.48 -4.65
C TRP A 218 3.57 37.73 -5.97
N THR A 219 4.06 38.69 -6.75
CA THR A 219 3.78 38.77 -8.20
C THR A 219 4.96 38.25 -9.01
N ALA A 220 4.71 37.86 -10.25
CA ALA A 220 5.77 37.43 -11.17
C ALA A 220 6.82 38.53 -11.42
N GLU A 221 6.39 39.79 -11.43
CA GLU A 221 7.27 40.95 -11.63
C GLU A 221 8.20 41.18 -10.43
N GLU A 222 7.67 41.12 -9.21
CA GLU A 222 8.47 41.27 -7.99
C GLU A 222 9.55 40.18 -7.90
N LEU A 223 9.21 38.93 -8.22
CA LEU A 223 10.15 37.82 -8.16
C LEU A 223 11.25 37.90 -9.22
N LYS A 224 10.92 38.36 -10.42
CA LYS A 224 11.91 38.59 -11.48
C LYS A 224 12.87 39.74 -11.13
N ALA A 225 12.45 40.70 -10.30
CA ALA A 225 13.28 41.83 -9.89
C ALA A 225 14.25 41.51 -8.73
N ILE A 226 14.08 40.39 -8.04
CA ILE A 226 14.91 39.96 -6.90
C ILE A 226 16.12 39.14 -7.36
N GLU A 227 16.16 38.77 -8.64
CA GLU A 227 17.21 37.93 -9.24
C GLU A 227 18.31 38.71 -9.96
#